data_AF-A0A519UEU0-F1
#
_entry.id   AF-A0A519UEU0-F1
#
_cell.length_a   1.000
_cell.length_b   1.000
_cell.length_c   1.000
_cell.angle_alpha   90.00
_cell.angle_beta   90.00
_cell.angle_gamma   90.00
#
_symmetry.space_group_name_H-M   'P 1'
#
loop_
_entity.id
_entity.type
_entity.pdbx_description
1 polymer ?
#
loop_
_entity_poly.entity_id
_entity_poly.type
_entity_poly.pdbx_seq_one_letter_code
_entity_poly.pdbx_strand_id
1 'polypeptide(L)'
;GTDPSGDRFEFLNTELRKDKVDIIDEHYYRTPEWFLQNAARYDKYDRNGPKIFAGEYAAQSDKVVSIHNKNNLRTALAEAAFMTGLERNAGVVAMASYAPLFAHAEGWQWTPDMIWVDNLRSYGTPNYYVQKLYSTNRGTHVVSALQNDLPLTGQDSMYASAVIDKGTGELIIKMVNAGNLAAIKDIQINGAKKLGASGTQTLLTANDTNAMNSLDAPALISPVTSALKPKGNLLRVELPPHSFTVVKIRI
;
A
#
# COMPACT_ATOMS: atom_id res chain seq x y z
N GLY A 1 -18.54 -6.60 4.81
CA GLY A 1 -17.49 -7.58 5.06
C GLY A 1 -17.38 -7.96 6.52
N THR A 2 -16.57 -8.98 6.78
CA THR A 2 -16.21 -9.43 8.14
C THR A 2 -15.15 -8.50 8.73
N ASP A 3 -15.22 -8.21 10.03
CA ASP A 3 -14.12 -7.58 10.77
C ASP A 3 -12.84 -8.46 10.69
N PRO A 4 -11.60 -7.97 10.88
CA PRO A 4 -10.40 -8.78 10.69
C PRO A 4 -10.10 -9.82 11.80
N SER A 5 -10.89 -9.84 12.87
CA SER A 5 -10.62 -10.63 14.08
C SER A 5 -11.86 -10.73 14.98
N GLY A 6 -11.84 -11.67 15.94
CA GLY A 6 -12.87 -11.82 16.97
C GLY A 6 -13.93 -12.86 16.62
N ASP A 7 -14.83 -13.17 17.57
CA ASP A 7 -15.74 -14.32 17.47
C ASP A 7 -16.59 -14.31 16.20
N ARG A 8 -17.09 -13.13 15.79
CA ARG A 8 -17.87 -12.97 14.57
C ARG A 8 -17.03 -13.21 13.31
N PHE A 9 -15.77 -12.81 13.30
CA PHE A 9 -14.85 -13.12 12.21
C PHE A 9 -14.59 -14.62 12.14
N GLU A 10 -14.25 -15.28 13.26
CA GLU A 10 -13.98 -16.72 13.27
C GLU A 10 -15.18 -17.54 12.80
N PHE A 11 -16.38 -17.19 13.26
CA PHE A 11 -17.62 -17.81 12.81
C PHE A 11 -17.83 -17.65 11.30
N LEU A 12 -17.78 -16.42 10.79
CA LEU A 12 -18.03 -16.14 9.38
C LEU A 12 -16.93 -16.73 8.47
N ASN A 13 -15.66 -16.60 8.85
CA ASN A 13 -14.54 -17.17 8.10
C ASN A 13 -14.62 -18.70 8.03
N THR A 14 -15.13 -19.36 9.08
CA THR A 14 -15.34 -20.81 9.09
C THR A 14 -16.52 -21.22 8.22
N GLU A 15 -17.71 -20.67 8.47
CA GLU A 15 -18.93 -21.10 7.75
C GLU A 15 -18.87 -20.73 6.26
N LEU A 16 -18.38 -19.53 5.90
CA LEU A 16 -18.26 -19.14 4.49
C LEU A 16 -17.32 -20.05 3.69
N ARG A 17 -16.22 -20.52 4.31
CA ARG A 17 -15.29 -21.46 3.66
C ARG A 17 -15.90 -22.85 3.52
N LYS A 18 -16.67 -23.30 4.50
CA LYS A 18 -17.41 -24.56 4.46
C LYS A 18 -18.49 -24.55 3.37
N ASP A 19 -19.16 -23.41 3.18
CA ASP A 19 -20.14 -23.19 2.13
C ASP A 19 -19.50 -23.01 0.74
N LYS A 20 -18.16 -22.98 0.64
CA LYS A 20 -17.38 -22.85 -0.60
C LYS A 20 -17.77 -21.62 -1.43
N VAL A 21 -17.99 -20.49 -0.76
CA VAL A 21 -18.23 -19.22 -1.46
C VAL A 21 -17.01 -18.84 -2.32
N ASP A 22 -17.23 -18.10 -3.41
CA ASP A 22 -16.13 -17.72 -4.30
C ASP A 22 -15.20 -16.67 -3.65
N ILE A 23 -15.80 -15.71 -2.94
CA ILE A 23 -15.11 -14.55 -2.37
C ILE A 23 -15.64 -14.23 -0.98
N ILE A 24 -14.73 -13.97 -0.04
CA ILE A 24 -15.04 -13.42 1.28
C ILE A 24 -14.63 -11.95 1.29
N ASP A 25 -15.58 -11.07 1.63
CA ASP A 25 -15.36 -9.64 1.81
C ASP A 25 -14.93 -9.35 3.25
N GLU A 26 -13.74 -8.77 3.44
CA GLU A 26 -13.16 -8.39 4.73
C GLU A 26 -13.02 -6.86 4.83
N HIS A 27 -13.38 -6.31 6.00
CA HIS A 27 -13.43 -4.87 6.29
C HIS A 27 -12.46 -4.47 7.42
N TYR A 28 -11.62 -3.45 7.21
CA TYR A 28 -10.56 -3.03 8.11
C TYR A 28 -10.59 -1.54 8.43
N TYR A 29 -11.21 -1.19 9.55
CA TYR A 29 -11.05 0.12 10.16
C TYR A 29 -10.19 -0.05 11.42
N ARG A 30 -8.89 0.24 11.29
CA ARG A 30 -7.88 -0.10 12.32
C ARG A 30 -6.80 0.97 12.42
N THR A 31 -6.03 0.95 13.52
CA THR A 31 -4.92 1.89 13.72
C THR A 31 -3.80 1.68 12.69
N PRO A 32 -3.00 2.70 12.36
CA PRO A 32 -1.82 2.52 11.51
C PRO A 32 -0.88 1.39 11.97
N GLU A 33 -0.69 1.20 13.27
CA GLU A 33 0.10 0.09 13.83
C GLU A 33 -0.44 -1.27 13.40
N TRP A 34 -1.76 -1.43 13.38
CA TRP A 34 -2.38 -2.69 12.97
C TRP A 34 -2.07 -2.99 11.50
N PHE A 35 -2.17 -1.99 10.61
CA PHE A 35 -1.85 -2.16 9.19
C PHE A 35 -0.38 -2.55 8.98
N LEU A 36 0.54 -1.88 9.70
CA LEU A 36 1.98 -2.21 9.69
C LEU A 36 2.22 -3.66 10.15
N GLN A 37 1.63 -4.07 11.27
CA GLN A 37 1.79 -5.41 11.84
C GLN A 37 1.12 -6.52 10.99
N ASN A 38 0.14 -6.16 10.16
CA ASN A 38 -0.62 -7.10 9.34
C ASN A 38 -0.17 -7.14 7.87
N ALA A 39 1.00 -6.59 7.53
CA ALA A 39 1.55 -6.67 6.18
C ALA A 39 1.85 -8.12 5.70
N ALA A 40 1.88 -9.09 6.61
CA ALA A 40 2.01 -10.52 6.32
C ALA A 40 0.71 -11.33 6.52
N ARG A 41 -0.44 -10.65 6.72
CA ARG A 41 -1.73 -11.30 7.09
C ARG A 41 -2.11 -12.46 6.18
N TYR A 42 -1.95 -12.28 4.87
CA TYR A 42 -2.39 -13.25 3.86
C TYR A 42 -1.36 -14.31 3.49
N ASP A 43 -0.13 -14.22 4.01
CA ASP A 43 0.98 -15.09 3.61
C ASP A 43 0.68 -16.58 3.89
N LYS A 44 -0.16 -16.85 4.90
CA LYS A 44 -0.55 -18.20 5.33
C LYS A 44 -1.96 -18.64 4.90
N TYR A 45 -2.69 -17.80 4.15
CA TYR A 45 -4.04 -18.13 3.70
C TYR A 45 -3.98 -19.24 2.63
N ASP A 46 -4.93 -20.18 2.69
CA ASP A 46 -5.05 -21.23 1.68
C ASP A 46 -5.26 -20.64 0.28
N ARG A 47 -4.44 -21.05 -0.68
CA ARG A 47 -4.48 -20.58 -2.07
C ARG A 47 -5.62 -21.19 -2.87
N ASN A 48 -6.13 -22.33 -2.42
CA ASN A 48 -7.19 -23.09 -3.08
C ASN A 48 -8.58 -22.82 -2.47
N GLY A 49 -8.64 -22.09 -1.37
CA GLY A 49 -9.90 -21.67 -0.76
C GLY A 49 -10.54 -20.47 -1.45
N PRO A 50 -11.65 -19.95 -0.88
CA PRO A 50 -12.28 -18.70 -1.30
C PRO A 50 -11.26 -17.56 -1.43
N LYS A 51 -11.41 -16.74 -2.46
CA LYS A 51 -10.60 -15.53 -2.62
C LYS A 51 -11.04 -14.47 -1.62
N ILE A 52 -10.19 -13.48 -1.42
CA ILE A 52 -10.47 -12.36 -0.53
C ILE A 52 -10.71 -11.09 -1.34
N PHE A 53 -11.76 -10.37 -0.97
CA PHE A 53 -11.95 -8.97 -1.28
C PHE A 53 -11.69 -8.15 -0.02
N ALA A 54 -10.61 -7.37 0.02
CA ALA A 54 -10.42 -6.36 1.06
C ALA A 54 -11.31 -5.16 0.75
N GLY A 55 -12.63 -5.31 0.92
CA GLY A 55 -13.63 -4.43 0.32
C GLY A 55 -13.77 -3.07 0.97
N GLU A 56 -13.39 -2.95 2.23
CA GLU A 56 -13.30 -1.66 2.90
C GLU A 56 -12.05 -1.65 3.77
N TYR A 57 -11.19 -0.66 3.61
CA TYR A 57 -10.16 -0.39 4.60
C TYR A 57 -9.75 1.07 4.65
N ALA A 58 -9.44 1.52 5.87
CA ALA A 58 -8.79 2.80 6.12
C ALA A 58 -8.07 2.77 7.47
N ALA A 59 -6.86 3.32 7.49
CA ALA A 59 -6.12 3.53 8.73
C ALA A 59 -6.70 4.71 9.51
N GLN A 60 -7.02 4.47 10.77
CA GLN A 60 -7.69 5.41 11.66
C GLN A 60 -6.70 6.01 12.64
N SER A 61 -6.38 7.30 12.44
CA SER A 61 -5.28 7.99 13.12
C SER A 61 -5.52 8.28 14.60
N ASP A 62 -6.78 8.33 15.05
CA ASP A 62 -7.17 8.59 16.44
C ASP A 62 -7.62 7.29 17.13
N LYS A 63 -8.82 6.81 16.78
CA LYS A 63 -9.37 5.54 17.26
C LYS A 63 -10.42 5.01 16.29
N VAL A 64 -10.77 3.74 16.45
CA VAL A 64 -11.81 3.06 15.68
C VAL A 64 -13.14 3.83 15.81
N VAL A 65 -13.70 4.24 14.66
CA VAL A 65 -14.90 5.07 14.51
C VAL A 65 -14.78 6.41 15.24
N SER A 66 -13.81 7.23 14.84
CA SER A 66 -13.64 8.60 15.36
C SER A 66 -13.80 9.67 14.29
N ILE A 67 -14.51 10.75 14.66
CA ILE A 67 -14.61 11.98 13.86
C ILE A 67 -13.31 12.80 13.84
N HIS A 68 -12.30 12.40 14.61
CA HIS A 68 -10.98 13.04 14.63
C HIS A 68 -9.93 12.29 13.80
N ASN A 69 -10.34 11.22 13.11
CA ASN A 69 -9.45 10.53 12.17
C ASN A 69 -9.09 11.44 10.99
N LYS A 70 -7.85 11.30 10.51
CA LYS A 70 -7.25 12.13 9.47
C LYS A 70 -6.50 11.30 8.44
N ASN A 71 -6.53 11.74 7.18
CA ASN A 71 -5.66 11.23 6.13
C ASN A 71 -4.30 11.94 6.15
N ASN A 72 -3.45 11.58 7.10
CA ASN A 72 -2.08 12.09 7.18
C ASN A 72 -1.07 11.12 6.57
N LEU A 73 0.19 11.56 6.41
CA LEU A 73 1.26 10.70 5.88
C LEU A 73 1.38 9.38 6.65
N ARG A 74 1.28 9.39 7.98
CA ARG A 74 1.35 8.17 8.81
C ARG A 74 0.32 7.12 8.39
N THR A 75 -0.94 7.51 8.20
CA THR A 75 -2.00 6.59 7.75
C THR A 75 -1.72 6.05 6.34
N ALA A 76 -1.27 6.92 5.42
CA ALA A 76 -0.95 6.52 4.06
C ALA A 76 0.21 5.52 3.99
N LEU A 77 1.27 5.70 4.78
CA LEU A 77 2.40 4.78 4.82
C LEU A 77 2.03 3.43 5.43
N ALA A 78 1.18 3.42 6.46
CA ALA A 78 0.69 2.19 7.07
C ALA A 78 -0.16 1.37 6.08
N GLU A 79 -1.04 2.03 5.34
CA GLU A 79 -1.81 1.40 4.25
C GLU A 79 -0.89 0.93 3.12
N ALA A 80 0.08 1.74 2.70
CA ALA A 80 1.05 1.35 1.68
C ALA A 80 1.83 0.09 2.08
N ALA A 81 2.19 -0.04 3.36
CA ALA A 81 2.86 -1.21 3.90
C ALA A 81 1.95 -2.45 3.87
N PHE A 82 0.70 -2.31 4.32
CA PHE A 82 -0.29 -3.39 4.23
C PHE A 82 -0.55 -3.85 2.79
N MET A 83 -0.62 -2.90 1.85
CA MET A 83 -0.81 -3.18 0.42
C MET A 83 0.34 -3.99 -0.20
N THR A 84 1.55 -3.96 0.38
CA THR A 84 2.62 -4.89 -0.05
C THR A 84 2.21 -6.34 0.17
N GLY A 85 1.49 -6.62 1.26
CA GLY A 85 0.90 -7.91 1.57
C GLY A 85 -0.22 -8.26 0.61
N LEU A 86 -1.11 -7.33 0.27
CA LEU A 86 -2.15 -7.56 -0.73
C LEU A 86 -1.55 -7.96 -2.08
N GLU A 87 -0.56 -7.20 -2.56
CA GLU A 87 0.08 -7.43 -3.85
C GLU A 87 0.89 -8.72 -3.87
N ARG A 88 1.70 -9.01 -2.82
CA ARG A 88 2.46 -10.27 -2.70
C ARG A 88 1.54 -11.49 -2.69
N ASN A 89 0.30 -11.34 -2.24
CA ASN A 89 -0.69 -12.39 -2.10
C ASN A 89 -1.81 -12.30 -3.15
N ALA A 90 -1.56 -11.79 -4.36
CA ALA A 90 -2.54 -11.68 -5.44
C ALA A 90 -3.18 -13.02 -5.87
N GLY A 91 -2.59 -14.16 -5.48
CA GLY A 91 -3.22 -15.49 -5.64
C GLY A 91 -4.36 -15.77 -4.65
N VAL A 92 -4.51 -14.97 -3.59
CA VAL A 92 -5.57 -15.03 -2.57
C VAL A 92 -6.44 -13.79 -2.60
N VAL A 93 -5.81 -12.62 -2.56
CA VAL A 93 -6.53 -11.34 -2.58
C VAL A 93 -6.82 -10.96 -4.02
N ALA A 94 -8.09 -11.04 -4.41
CA ALA A 94 -8.54 -10.75 -5.77
C ALA A 94 -8.84 -9.26 -5.98
N MET A 95 -9.31 -8.58 -4.93
CA MET A 95 -9.77 -7.19 -4.99
C MET A 95 -9.45 -6.47 -3.67
N ALA A 96 -9.30 -5.15 -3.72
CA ALA A 96 -9.12 -4.30 -2.55
C ALA A 96 -9.66 -2.88 -2.84
N SER A 97 -10.35 -2.28 -1.88
CA SER A 97 -10.87 -0.91 -1.99
C SER A 97 -10.76 -0.15 -0.67
N TYR A 98 -10.10 1.01 -0.73
CA TYR A 98 -10.15 2.00 0.34
C TYR A 98 -11.60 2.47 0.52
N ALA A 99 -12.03 2.67 1.76
CA ALA A 99 -13.32 3.27 2.05
C ALA A 99 -13.27 4.25 3.24
N PRO A 100 -14.02 5.37 3.17
CA PRO A 100 -14.86 5.81 2.06
C PRO A 100 -14.10 6.67 1.02
N LEU A 101 -14.65 6.79 -0.19
CA LEU A 101 -13.95 7.40 -1.32
C LEU A 101 -13.99 8.94 -1.33
N PHE A 102 -15.16 9.53 -1.08
CA PHE A 102 -15.40 10.97 -1.19
C PHE A 102 -16.14 11.52 0.04
N ALA A 103 -15.73 12.71 0.48
CA ALA A 103 -16.49 13.52 1.44
C ALA A 103 -16.46 15.02 1.06
N HIS A 104 -17.57 15.72 1.36
CA HIS A 104 -17.62 17.17 1.28
C HIS A 104 -16.95 17.79 2.53
N ALA A 105 -16.04 18.73 2.35
CA ALA A 105 -15.21 19.30 3.42
C ALA A 105 -16.01 19.94 4.57
N GLU A 106 -17.20 20.45 4.26
CA GLU A 106 -18.11 21.10 5.23
C GLU A 106 -19.34 20.25 5.60
N GLY A 107 -19.46 19.01 5.10
CA GLY A 107 -20.68 18.22 5.26
C GLY A 107 -20.45 16.73 5.13
N TRP A 108 -19.88 16.11 6.17
CA TRP A 108 -19.52 14.69 6.20
C TRP A 108 -20.07 13.99 7.44
N GLN A 109 -20.30 12.68 7.33
CA GLN A 109 -20.77 11.81 8.42
C GLN A 109 -19.69 10.84 8.91
N TRP A 110 -18.61 10.71 8.14
CA TRP A 110 -17.46 9.86 8.42
C TRP A 110 -16.17 10.61 8.06
N THR A 111 -15.06 10.23 8.70
CA THR A 111 -13.69 10.59 8.35
C THR A 111 -12.80 9.44 8.82
N PRO A 112 -11.73 9.06 8.10
CA PRO A 112 -11.12 9.74 6.97
C PRO A 112 -11.62 9.28 5.59
N ASP A 113 -11.59 10.18 4.59
CA ASP A 113 -12.03 9.96 3.20
C ASP A 113 -10.91 10.23 2.20
N MET A 114 -10.82 9.40 1.16
CA MET A 114 -9.66 9.45 0.26
C MET A 114 -9.54 10.75 -0.54
N ILE A 115 -10.67 11.31 -0.99
CA ILE A 115 -10.75 12.54 -1.79
C ILE A 115 -11.75 13.49 -1.13
N TRP A 116 -11.30 14.70 -0.83
CA TRP A 116 -12.14 15.73 -0.21
C TRP A 116 -12.52 16.77 -1.25
N VAL A 117 -13.77 17.22 -1.20
CA VAL A 117 -14.35 18.17 -2.17
C VAL A 117 -15.02 19.36 -1.48
N ASP A 118 -15.06 20.50 -2.14
CA ASP A 118 -16.05 21.55 -1.91
C ASP A 118 -16.85 21.79 -3.22
N ASN A 119 -17.64 22.86 -3.29
CA ASN A 119 -18.46 23.17 -4.46
C ASN A 119 -17.67 23.35 -5.77
N LEU A 120 -16.39 23.72 -5.72
CA LEU A 120 -15.58 24.11 -6.88
C LEU A 120 -14.19 23.45 -6.92
N ARG A 121 -13.74 22.84 -5.83
CA ARG A 121 -12.38 22.33 -5.64
C ARG A 121 -12.42 20.90 -5.12
N SER A 122 -11.33 20.18 -5.35
CA SER A 122 -11.09 18.87 -4.74
C SER A 122 -9.60 18.68 -4.49
N TYR A 123 -9.26 17.82 -3.54
CA TYR A 123 -7.88 17.40 -3.33
C TYR A 123 -7.79 15.91 -2.99
N GLY A 124 -6.71 15.29 -3.46
CA GLY A 124 -6.33 13.94 -3.07
C GLY A 124 -5.48 13.97 -1.80
N THR A 125 -5.79 13.09 -0.87
CA THR A 125 -5.01 12.91 0.35
C THR A 125 -3.69 12.17 0.10
N PRO A 126 -2.76 12.09 1.07
CA PRO A 126 -1.62 11.17 0.98
C PRO A 126 -2.05 9.71 0.68
N ASN A 127 -3.16 9.26 1.28
CA ASN A 127 -3.74 7.93 1.05
C ASN A 127 -4.22 7.77 -0.40
N TYR A 128 -4.84 8.81 -0.98
CA TYR A 128 -5.17 8.83 -2.41
C TYR A 128 -3.94 8.61 -3.28
N TYR A 129 -2.83 9.28 -2.98
CA TYR A 129 -1.61 9.10 -3.75
C TYR A 129 -1.04 7.69 -3.63
N VAL A 130 -1.13 7.05 -2.46
CA VAL A 130 -0.79 5.63 -2.28
C VAL A 130 -1.69 4.74 -3.16
N GLN A 131 -3.02 4.90 -3.09
CA GLN A 131 -3.94 4.12 -3.92
C GLN A 131 -3.72 4.35 -5.42
N LYS A 132 -3.47 5.59 -5.83
CA LYS A 132 -3.15 5.95 -7.22
C LYS A 132 -1.86 5.26 -7.67
N LEU A 133 -0.81 5.31 -6.85
CA LEU A 133 0.48 4.69 -7.17
C LEU A 133 0.37 3.17 -7.26
N TYR A 134 -0.38 2.50 -6.39
CA TYR A 134 -0.61 1.05 -6.53
C TYR A 134 -1.44 0.72 -7.78
N SER A 135 -2.54 1.43 -8.02
CA SER A 135 -3.46 1.14 -9.14
C SER A 135 -2.87 1.43 -10.53
N THR A 136 -2.05 2.47 -10.64
CA THR A 136 -1.41 2.86 -11.92
C THR A 136 -0.04 2.22 -12.15
N ASN A 137 0.49 1.51 -11.15
CA ASN A 137 1.73 0.73 -11.25
C ASN A 137 1.50 -0.74 -10.87
N ARG A 138 0.36 -1.28 -11.31
CA ARG A 138 0.05 -2.71 -11.18
C ARG A 138 0.87 -3.51 -12.19
N GLY A 139 1.26 -4.71 -11.81
CA GLY A 139 1.87 -5.66 -12.73
C GLY A 139 0.90 -6.76 -13.13
N THR A 140 1.41 -7.68 -13.94
CA THR A 140 0.71 -8.89 -14.38
C THR A 140 1.14 -10.13 -13.60
N HIS A 141 2.34 -10.12 -13.01
CA HIS A 141 2.92 -11.26 -12.29
C HIS A 141 3.60 -10.74 -11.03
N VAL A 142 3.33 -11.38 -9.88
CA VAL A 142 4.08 -11.13 -8.65
C VAL A 142 5.45 -11.78 -8.74
N VAL A 143 6.48 -11.10 -8.26
CA VAL A 143 7.83 -11.66 -8.08
C VAL A 143 8.34 -11.41 -6.67
N SER A 144 9.25 -12.25 -6.20
CA SER A 144 9.76 -12.16 -4.83
C SER A 144 10.60 -10.90 -4.62
N ALA A 145 10.32 -10.16 -3.54
CA ALA A 145 11.15 -9.09 -3.00
C ALA A 145 11.63 -9.51 -1.61
N LEU A 146 12.88 -9.97 -1.51
CA LEU A 146 13.40 -10.64 -0.32
C LEU A 146 14.63 -9.92 0.23
N GLN A 147 14.78 -9.98 1.55
CA GLN A 147 16.01 -9.67 2.27
C GLN A 147 16.34 -10.88 3.15
N ASN A 148 17.54 -11.45 2.99
CA ASN A 148 17.94 -12.70 3.66
C ASN A 148 16.91 -13.83 3.47
N ASP A 149 16.46 -14.02 2.24
CA ASP A 149 15.45 -15.03 1.83
C ASP A 149 14.06 -14.89 2.49
N LEU A 150 13.80 -13.77 3.17
CA LEU A 150 12.53 -13.47 3.81
C LEU A 150 11.84 -12.28 3.13
N PRO A 151 10.49 -12.28 3.03
CA PRO A 151 9.76 -11.11 2.57
C PRO A 151 9.93 -9.94 3.55
N LEU A 152 10.03 -8.72 3.01
CA LEU A 152 10.06 -7.51 3.84
C LEU A 152 8.65 -7.16 4.27
N THR A 153 8.32 -7.44 5.53
CA THR A 153 6.99 -7.26 6.12
C THR A 153 7.07 -6.51 7.46
N GLY A 154 8.08 -5.65 7.63
CA GLY A 154 8.28 -4.82 8.82
C GLY A 154 9.65 -4.96 9.48
N GLN A 155 10.54 -5.81 8.97
CA GLN A 155 11.92 -5.88 9.44
C GLN A 155 12.59 -4.51 9.24
N ASP A 156 13.16 -3.94 10.30
CA ASP A 156 13.70 -2.58 10.33
C ASP A 156 12.70 -1.49 9.84
N SER A 157 11.40 -1.70 10.06
CA SER A 157 10.32 -0.84 9.56
C SER A 157 10.23 -0.75 8.02
N MET A 158 10.75 -1.77 7.32
CA MET A 158 10.76 -1.86 5.86
C MET A 158 9.73 -2.86 5.35
N TYR A 159 9.07 -2.48 4.26
CA TYR A 159 8.08 -3.32 3.58
C TYR A 159 8.32 -3.26 2.08
N ALA A 160 8.14 -4.38 1.37
CA ALA A 160 8.29 -4.38 -0.08
C ALA A 160 7.38 -5.41 -0.78
N SER A 161 6.96 -5.04 -1.99
CA SER A 161 6.40 -5.96 -2.99
C SER A 161 7.00 -5.64 -4.35
N ALA A 162 7.01 -6.63 -5.24
CA ALA A 162 7.49 -6.46 -6.59
C ALA A 162 6.61 -7.22 -7.58
N VAL A 163 6.42 -6.62 -8.75
CA VAL A 163 5.62 -7.18 -9.84
C VAL A 163 6.29 -6.92 -11.19
N ILE A 164 6.07 -7.82 -12.13
CA ILE A 164 6.41 -7.63 -13.54
C ILE A 164 5.14 -7.29 -14.31
N ASP A 165 5.17 -6.22 -15.07
CA ASP A 165 4.19 -5.94 -16.12
C ASP A 165 4.71 -6.48 -17.46
N LYS A 166 4.11 -7.58 -17.94
CA LYS A 166 4.45 -8.17 -19.25
C LYS A 166 4.03 -7.29 -20.42
N GLY A 167 3.05 -6.41 -20.24
CA GLY A 167 2.60 -5.50 -21.29
C GLY A 167 3.64 -4.42 -21.59
N THR A 168 4.31 -3.91 -20.56
CA THR A 168 5.35 -2.86 -20.70
C THR A 168 6.78 -3.40 -20.64
N GLY A 169 6.98 -4.63 -20.19
CA GLY A 169 8.29 -5.21 -19.94
C GLY A 169 8.99 -4.58 -18.73
N GLU A 170 8.23 -4.08 -17.76
CA GLU A 170 8.76 -3.36 -16.59
C GLU A 170 8.70 -4.22 -15.33
N LEU A 171 9.80 -4.21 -14.57
CA LEU A 171 9.80 -4.53 -13.15
C LEU A 171 9.38 -3.30 -12.35
N ILE A 172 8.42 -3.48 -11.46
CA ILE A 172 7.90 -2.46 -10.57
C ILE A 172 8.11 -2.92 -9.14
N ILE A 173 8.86 -2.15 -8.35
CA ILE A 173 9.17 -2.43 -6.95
C ILE A 173 8.53 -1.34 -6.11
N LYS A 174 7.74 -1.71 -5.12
CA LYS A 174 7.08 -0.80 -4.19
C LYS A 174 7.67 -1.03 -2.81
N MET A 175 8.17 0.04 -2.18
CA MET A 175 8.86 -0.04 -0.90
C MET A 175 8.35 1.03 0.05
N VAL A 176 8.21 0.66 1.31
CA VAL A 176 7.86 1.58 2.40
C VAL A 176 8.98 1.58 3.43
N ASN A 177 9.44 2.77 3.81
CA ASN A 177 10.19 2.99 5.03
C ASN A 177 9.27 3.69 6.04
N ALA A 178 8.72 2.92 6.98
CA ALA A 178 7.88 3.47 8.05
C ALA A 178 8.69 4.01 9.23
N GLY A 179 10.01 3.81 9.24
CA GLY A 179 10.91 4.20 10.32
C GLY A 179 11.37 5.65 10.25
N ASN A 180 12.07 6.06 11.31
CA ASN A 180 12.58 7.42 11.49
C ASN A 180 13.98 7.63 10.90
N LEU A 181 14.59 6.58 10.35
CA LEU A 181 15.94 6.62 9.81
C LEU A 181 15.91 6.42 8.30
N ALA A 182 16.73 7.20 7.59
CA ALA A 182 16.95 6.97 6.17
C ALA A 182 17.66 5.61 5.98
N ALA A 183 17.33 4.94 4.88
CA ALA A 183 18.02 3.73 4.47
C ALA A 183 18.42 3.82 3.00
N ILE A 184 19.46 3.09 2.64
CA ILE A 184 19.81 2.83 1.24
C ILE A 184 19.72 1.33 1.03
N LYS A 185 18.96 0.92 0.02
CA LYS A 185 18.81 -0.49 -0.35
C LYS A 185 19.49 -0.72 -1.70
N ASP A 186 20.49 -1.58 -1.70
CA ASP A 186 21.11 -2.11 -2.91
C ASP A 186 20.32 -3.37 -3.32
N ILE A 187 19.45 -3.22 -4.31
CA ILE A 187 18.52 -4.26 -4.76
C ILE A 187 19.13 -4.98 -5.96
N GLN A 188 19.50 -6.24 -5.76
CA GLN A 188 20.02 -7.11 -6.81
C GLN A 188 18.86 -7.73 -7.59
N ILE A 189 18.82 -7.50 -8.91
CA ILE A 189 17.80 -8.09 -9.78
C ILE A 189 18.30 -9.41 -10.35
N ASN A 190 17.72 -10.50 -9.88
CA ASN A 190 18.03 -11.86 -10.33
C ASN A 190 17.05 -12.29 -11.44
N GLY A 191 17.55 -13.06 -12.42
CA GLY A 191 16.74 -13.59 -13.53
C GLY A 191 16.58 -12.65 -14.74
N ALA A 192 16.82 -11.35 -14.59
CA ALA A 192 16.89 -10.42 -15.72
C ALA A 192 18.26 -10.49 -16.41
N LYS A 193 18.29 -10.62 -17.75
CA LYS A 193 19.55 -10.64 -18.50
C LYS A 193 20.26 -9.28 -18.44
N LYS A 194 19.50 -8.20 -18.56
CA LYS A 194 20.00 -6.82 -18.53
C LYS A 194 18.86 -5.86 -18.19
N LEU A 195 19.10 -4.96 -17.25
CA LEU A 195 18.19 -3.85 -16.98
C LEU A 195 18.27 -2.77 -18.06
N GLY A 196 17.17 -2.06 -18.29
CA GLY A 196 17.15 -0.85 -19.11
C GLY A 196 18.16 0.19 -18.62
N ALA A 197 18.70 1.02 -19.52
CA ALA A 197 19.74 2.01 -19.18
C ALA A 197 19.26 3.09 -18.18
N SER A 198 17.95 3.25 -18.03
CA SER A 198 17.29 4.15 -17.09
C SER A 198 15.98 3.54 -16.59
N GLY A 199 15.63 3.86 -15.36
CA GLY A 199 14.30 3.68 -14.77
C GLY A 199 13.83 4.97 -14.11
N THR A 200 12.75 4.87 -13.34
CA THR A 200 12.20 5.97 -12.56
C THR A 200 12.02 5.55 -11.12
N GLN A 201 12.17 6.50 -10.20
CA GLN A 201 11.69 6.37 -8.83
C GLN A 201 10.67 7.47 -8.56
N THR A 202 9.53 7.10 -7.97
CA THR A 202 8.48 8.03 -7.54
C THR A 202 8.37 7.95 -6.03
N LEU A 203 8.62 9.06 -5.36
CA LEU A 203 8.75 9.17 -3.90
C LEU A 203 7.60 10.00 -3.32
N LEU A 204 6.90 9.46 -2.32
CA LEU A 204 5.95 10.17 -1.46
C LEU A 204 6.53 10.21 -0.04
N THR A 205 6.78 11.40 0.50
CA THR A 205 7.34 11.59 1.84
C THR A 205 7.03 13.00 2.36
N ALA A 206 7.17 13.21 3.67
CA ALA A 206 7.24 14.52 4.30
C ALA A 206 7.95 14.40 5.66
N ASN A 207 8.47 15.52 6.18
CA ASN A 207 9.15 15.54 7.48
C ASN A 207 8.20 15.32 8.66
N ASP A 208 6.97 15.81 8.57
CA ASP A 208 5.92 15.62 9.58
C ASP A 208 4.97 14.51 9.14
N THR A 209 4.90 13.44 9.93
CA THR A 209 4.03 12.29 9.65
C THR A 209 2.54 12.61 9.89
N ASN A 210 2.23 13.68 10.61
CA ASN A 210 0.88 14.17 10.83
C ASN A 210 0.41 15.16 9.76
N ALA A 211 1.29 15.58 8.86
CA ALA A 211 0.94 16.49 7.79
C ALA A 211 -0.13 15.86 6.86
N MET A 212 -1.01 16.71 6.34
CA MET A 212 -2.15 16.37 5.50
C MET A 212 -2.32 17.41 4.40
N ASN A 213 -2.90 16.99 3.27
CA ASN A 213 -3.34 17.94 2.23
C ASN A 213 -4.63 18.64 2.68
N SER A 214 -4.92 19.79 2.07
CA SER A 214 -6.15 20.54 2.28
C SER A 214 -6.60 21.23 0.99
N LEU A 215 -7.77 21.87 0.99
CA LEU A 215 -8.22 22.65 -0.18
C LEU A 215 -7.28 23.82 -0.50
N ASP A 216 -6.59 24.37 0.50
CA ASP A 216 -5.66 25.50 0.33
C ASP A 216 -4.22 25.04 0.06
N ALA A 217 -3.89 23.79 0.41
CA ALA A 217 -2.62 23.15 0.11
C ALA A 217 -2.84 21.73 -0.45
N PRO A 218 -3.42 21.60 -1.68
CA PRO A 218 -3.93 20.32 -2.19
C PRO A 218 -2.85 19.31 -2.58
N ALA A 219 -1.59 19.76 -2.66
CA ALA A 219 -0.44 18.94 -3.04
C ALA A 219 0.73 19.04 -2.05
N LEU A 220 0.47 19.45 -0.80
CA LEU A 220 1.49 19.58 0.25
C LEU A 220 2.33 18.29 0.38
N ILE A 221 1.66 17.15 0.32
CA ILE A 221 2.23 15.81 0.31
C ILE A 221 1.76 15.14 -0.98
N SER A 222 2.65 15.12 -1.97
CA SER A 222 2.38 14.56 -3.29
C SER A 222 3.63 13.84 -3.83
N PRO A 223 3.47 12.84 -4.73
CA PRO A 223 4.59 12.07 -5.23
C PRO A 223 5.49 12.90 -6.17
N VAL A 224 6.80 12.78 -5.99
CA VAL A 224 7.81 13.37 -6.87
C VAL A 224 8.54 12.27 -7.63
N THR A 225 8.60 12.38 -8.95
CA THR A 225 9.29 11.39 -9.81
C THR A 225 10.65 11.90 -10.24
N SER A 226 11.66 11.04 -10.16
CA SER A 226 13.02 11.31 -10.61
C SER A 226 13.60 10.13 -11.38
N ALA A 227 14.65 10.38 -12.17
CA ALA A 227 15.33 9.33 -12.91
C ALA A 227 16.17 8.44 -11.98
N LEU A 228 16.17 7.14 -12.25
CA LEU A 228 16.99 6.14 -11.57
C LEU A 228 17.92 5.47 -12.60
N LYS A 229 19.21 5.31 -12.28
CA LYS A 229 20.16 4.64 -13.16
C LYS A 229 20.66 3.34 -12.51
N PRO A 230 20.44 2.16 -13.12
CA PRO A 230 21.01 0.93 -12.59
C PRO A 230 22.53 0.89 -12.83
N LYS A 231 23.22 0.09 -12.03
CA LYS A 231 24.60 -0.32 -12.26
C LYS A 231 24.62 -1.83 -12.57
N GLY A 232 24.60 -2.17 -13.86
CA GLY A 232 24.37 -3.56 -14.27
C GLY A 232 22.97 -4.01 -13.87
N ASN A 233 22.87 -5.07 -13.06
CA ASN A 233 21.61 -5.56 -12.50
C ASN A 233 21.36 -5.10 -11.06
N LEU A 234 22.11 -4.11 -10.58
CA LEU A 234 21.96 -3.53 -9.26
C LEU A 234 21.18 -2.22 -9.33
N LEU A 235 20.16 -2.07 -8.49
CA LEU A 235 19.44 -0.82 -8.25
C LEU A 235 19.77 -0.32 -6.85
N ARG A 236 20.40 0.85 -6.75
CA ARG A 236 20.58 1.55 -5.48
C ARG A 236 19.41 2.50 -5.28
N VAL A 237 18.60 2.26 -4.26
CA VAL A 237 17.40 3.04 -3.96
C VAL A 237 17.52 3.68 -2.59
N GLU A 238 17.33 5.00 -2.55
CA GLU A 238 17.30 5.77 -1.30
C GLU A 238 15.87 5.79 -0.75
N LEU A 239 15.76 5.50 0.54
CA LEU A 239 14.51 5.48 1.28
C LEU A 239 14.61 6.45 2.45
N PRO A 240 14.21 7.71 2.27
CA PRO A 240 14.11 8.66 3.37
C PRO A 240 13.25 8.12 4.53
N PRO A 241 13.35 8.67 5.75
CA PRO A 241 12.38 8.40 6.80
C PRO A 241 10.96 8.64 6.30
N HIS A 242 10.00 7.84 6.77
CA HIS A 242 8.59 8.03 6.44
C HIS A 242 8.33 8.21 4.94
N SER A 243 8.68 7.20 4.16
CA SER A 243 8.58 7.26 2.70
C SER A 243 7.89 6.06 2.09
N PHE A 244 7.19 6.32 0.98
CA PHE A 244 6.73 5.30 0.04
C PHE A 244 7.36 5.57 -1.32
N THR A 245 8.05 4.57 -1.86
CA THR A 245 8.81 4.67 -3.10
C THR A 245 8.34 3.60 -4.08
N VAL A 246 8.02 4.03 -5.31
CA VAL A 246 7.76 3.13 -6.44
C VAL A 246 8.92 3.25 -7.43
N VAL A 247 9.61 2.15 -7.68
CA VAL A 247 10.67 2.05 -8.69
C VAL A 247 10.15 1.31 -9.90
N LYS A 248 10.41 1.83 -11.09
CA LYS A 248 10.12 1.17 -12.37
C LYS A 248 11.37 1.06 -13.20
N ILE A 249 11.61 -0.11 -13.79
CA ILE A 249 12.69 -0.30 -14.76
C ILE A 249 12.36 -1.39 -15.76
N ARG A 250 12.80 -1.25 -17.01
CA ARG A 250 12.68 -2.31 -18.01
C ARG A 250 13.63 -3.47 -17.71
N ILE A 251 13.16 -4.70 -17.95
CA ILE A 251 13.91 -5.96 -17.73
C ILE A 251 13.96 -6.83 -18.99
#